data_AF-A0A5U3S2R5-F1
#
_entry.id   AF-A0A5U3S2R5-F1
#
_cell.length_a   1.000
_cell.length_b   1.000
_cell.length_c   1.000
_cell.angle_alpha   90.00
_cell.angle_beta   90.00
_cell.angle_gamma   90.00
#
_symmetry.space_group_name_H-M   'P 1'
#
loop_
_entity.id
_entity.type
_entity.pdbx_description
1 polymer ?
#
loop_
_entity_poly.entity_id
_entity_poly.type
_entity_poly.pdbx_seq_one_letter_code
_entity_poly.pdbx_strand_id
1 'polypeptide(L)'
;MSGKNPFWNYDYNAAQRNREIVDSYQQANEARLDSQQAQFEASMANDRVNRIQMQLNNTINSHKKVVADYEQRLHNTKTEAFKLAIRSNIFERTLVKLTEEWPDKKDHILDEIQHQKNHCSTQEYRDNWWGWVNQSDPSSDHSYLEFPFPYRELRK
;
A
#
# COMPACT_ATOMS: atom_id res chain seq x y z
N MET A 1 -28.33 57.65 74.20
CA MET A 1 -28.05 56.23 73.91
C MET A 1 -28.80 55.85 72.65
N SER A 2 -28.08 55.75 71.53
CA SER A 2 -28.65 55.50 70.21
C SER A 2 -28.84 53.99 70.02
N GLY A 3 -30.05 53.50 70.27
CA GLY A 3 -30.39 52.08 70.15
C GLY A 3 -30.94 51.78 68.76
N LYS A 4 -30.12 51.19 67.89
CA LYS A 4 -30.48 50.75 66.54
C LYS A 4 -31.83 50.01 66.53
N ASN A 5 -32.75 50.46 65.68
CA ASN A 5 -34.09 49.89 65.53
C ASN A 5 -33.99 48.43 65.01
N PRO A 6 -34.43 47.40 65.78
CA PRO A 6 -34.22 45.99 65.46
C PRO A 6 -34.85 45.52 64.15
N PHE A 7 -35.93 46.18 63.72
CA PHE A 7 -36.68 45.82 62.51
C PHE A 7 -35.91 46.12 61.22
N TRP A 8 -35.07 47.17 61.20
CA TRP A 8 -34.28 47.53 60.01
C TRP A 8 -33.12 46.56 59.71
N ASN A 9 -32.55 45.93 60.74
CA ASN A 9 -31.47 44.93 60.57
C ASN A 9 -32.01 43.55 60.15
N TYR A 10 -33.25 43.22 60.52
CA TYR A 10 -33.87 41.94 60.16
C TYR A 10 -34.17 41.89 58.66
N ASP A 11 -34.78 42.96 58.12
CA ASP A 11 -35.07 43.08 56.69
C ASP A 11 -33.78 43.19 55.85
N TYR A 12 -32.75 43.90 56.35
CA TYR A 12 -31.43 43.96 55.70
C TYR A 12 -30.75 42.58 55.65
N ASN A 13 -30.77 41.82 56.76
CA ASN A 13 -30.19 40.48 56.83
C ASN A 13 -30.95 39.44 56.00
N ALA A 14 -32.28 39.59 55.87
CA ALA A 14 -33.10 38.75 55.01
C ALA A 14 -32.86 39.07 53.52
N ALA A 15 -32.77 40.35 53.16
CA ALA A 15 -32.45 40.79 51.80
C ALA A 15 -31.01 40.42 51.38
N GLN A 16 -30.06 40.42 52.31
CA GLN A 16 -28.69 39.96 52.05
C GLN A 16 -28.62 38.44 51.83
N ARG A 17 -29.27 37.64 52.69
CA ARG A 17 -29.35 36.19 52.50
C ARG A 17 -30.03 35.81 51.19
N ASN A 18 -31.11 36.50 50.81
CA ASN A 18 -31.76 36.25 49.53
C ASN A 18 -30.86 36.58 48.33
N ARG A 19 -30.03 37.63 48.42
CA ARG A 19 -29.02 37.91 47.38
C ARG A 19 -27.97 36.83 47.30
N GLU A 20 -27.40 36.41 48.44
CA GLU A 20 -26.41 35.32 48.48
C GLU A 20 -26.98 34.00 47.94
N ILE A 21 -28.26 33.71 48.21
CA ILE A 21 -28.96 32.55 47.66
C ILE A 21 -29.11 32.68 46.14
N VAL A 22 -29.59 33.82 45.63
CA VAL A 22 -29.73 34.06 44.18
C VAL A 22 -28.38 34.00 43.47
N ASP A 23 -27.35 34.62 44.03
CA ASP A 23 -25.98 34.60 43.50
C ASP A 23 -25.42 33.18 43.48
N SER A 24 -25.67 32.37 44.53
CA SER A 24 -25.23 30.97 44.56
C SER A 24 -25.95 30.10 43.54
N TYR A 25 -27.26 30.33 43.31
CA TYR A 25 -28.01 29.64 42.26
C TYR A 25 -27.54 30.03 40.87
N GLN A 26 -27.22 31.31 40.68
CA GLN A 26 -26.68 31.81 39.42
C GLN A 26 -25.30 31.20 39.14
N GLN A 27 -24.39 31.21 40.11
CA GLN A 27 -23.06 30.58 40.00
C GLN A 27 -23.16 29.07 39.76
N ALA A 28 -24.06 28.37 40.44
CA ALA A 28 -24.26 26.94 40.23
C ALA A 28 -24.81 26.63 38.83
N ASN A 29 -25.67 27.50 38.29
CA ASN A 29 -26.19 27.35 36.93
C ASN A 29 -25.13 27.67 35.87
N GLU A 30 -24.31 28.70 36.08
CA GLU A 30 -23.16 29.03 35.23
C GLU A 30 -22.15 27.88 35.22
N ALA A 31 -21.74 27.37 36.38
CA ALA A 31 -20.84 26.22 36.47
C ALA A 31 -21.41 24.96 35.80
N ARG A 32 -22.73 24.75 35.87
CA ARG A 32 -23.41 23.64 35.16
C ARG A 32 -23.38 23.84 33.66
N LEU A 33 -23.63 25.05 33.16
CA LEU A 33 -23.56 25.38 31.74
C LEU A 33 -22.13 25.21 31.21
N ASP A 34 -21.13 25.72 31.93
CA ASP A 34 -19.72 25.56 31.58
C ASP A 34 -19.31 24.08 31.54
N SER A 35 -19.78 23.28 32.51
CA SER A 35 -19.53 21.84 32.54
C SER A 35 -20.16 21.12 31.34
N GLN A 36 -21.40 21.47 30.96
CA GLN A 36 -22.06 20.91 29.78
C GLN A 36 -21.34 21.31 28.49
N GLN A 37 -20.91 22.56 28.38
CA GLN A 37 -20.14 23.05 27.24
C GLN A 37 -18.80 22.31 27.11
N ALA A 38 -18.05 22.18 28.21
CA ALA A 38 -16.78 21.45 28.22
C ALA A 38 -16.95 19.98 27.83
N GLN A 39 -18.02 19.31 28.29
CA GLN A 39 -18.33 17.94 27.89
C GLN A 39 -18.68 17.83 26.40
N PHE A 40 -19.44 18.78 25.87
CA PHE A 40 -19.78 18.83 24.44
C PHE A 40 -18.52 19.04 23.58
N GLU A 41 -17.67 19.98 23.96
CA GLU A 41 -16.39 20.24 23.27
C GLU A 41 -15.46 19.02 23.30
N ALA A 42 -15.37 18.32 24.45
CA ALA A 42 -14.61 17.08 24.58
C ALA A 42 -15.18 15.96 23.69
N SER A 43 -16.50 15.81 23.61
CA SER A 43 -17.15 14.84 22.72
C SER A 43 -16.84 15.13 21.25
N MET A 44 -16.96 16.39 20.84
CA MET A 44 -16.65 16.84 19.47
C MET A 44 -15.17 16.61 19.13
N ALA A 45 -14.27 16.85 20.07
CA ALA A 45 -12.84 16.58 19.91
C ALA A 45 -12.57 15.07 19.73
N ASN A 46 -13.19 14.21 20.56
CA ASN A 46 -13.09 12.76 20.44
C ASN A 46 -13.64 12.25 19.10
N ASP A 47 -14.78 12.76 18.65
CA ASP A 47 -15.35 12.41 17.34
C ASP A 47 -14.40 12.79 16.19
N ARG A 48 -13.75 13.95 16.29
CA ARG A 48 -12.76 14.38 15.30
C ARG A 48 -11.54 13.47 15.29
N VAL A 49 -11.01 13.10 16.47
CA VAL A 49 -9.90 12.14 16.59
C VAL A 49 -10.28 10.79 16.00
N ASN A 50 -11.47 10.27 16.33
CA ASN A 50 -11.96 9.00 15.79
C ASN A 50 -12.08 9.01 14.26
N ARG A 51 -12.60 10.11 13.68
CA ARG A 51 -12.66 10.27 12.22
C ARG A 51 -11.27 10.29 11.57
N ILE A 52 -10.33 11.04 12.15
CA ILE A 52 -8.95 11.08 11.67
C ILE A 52 -8.30 9.70 11.76
N GLN A 53 -8.50 8.98 12.86
CA GLN A 53 -7.97 7.63 13.05
C GLN A 53 -8.53 6.65 12.00
N MET A 54 -9.84 6.71 11.72
CA MET A 54 -10.45 5.91 10.65
C MET A 54 -9.85 6.23 9.28
N GLN A 55 -9.71 7.52 8.94
CA GLN A 55 -9.09 7.94 7.68
C GLN A 55 -7.64 7.46 7.55
N LEU A 56 -6.87 7.55 8.64
CA LEU A 56 -5.49 7.06 8.71
C LEU A 56 -5.44 5.55 8.51
N ASN A 57 -6.27 4.78 9.21
CA ASN A 57 -6.34 3.33 9.08
C ASN A 57 -6.72 2.90 7.65
N ASN A 58 -7.70 3.58 7.04
CA ASN A 58 -8.10 3.32 5.65
C ASN A 58 -6.96 3.61 4.67
N THR A 59 -6.23 4.71 4.87
CA THR A 59 -5.06 5.05 4.06
C THR A 59 -3.96 4.01 4.20
N ILE A 60 -3.64 3.61 5.43
CA ILE A 60 -2.64 2.57 5.70
C ILE A 60 -3.02 1.25 5.03
N ASN A 61 -4.28 0.82 5.15
CA ASN A 61 -4.74 -0.43 4.55
C ASN A 61 -4.70 -0.38 3.01
N SER A 62 -5.07 0.75 2.42
CA SER A 62 -4.95 0.99 0.99
C SER A 62 -3.50 0.87 0.52
N HIS A 63 -2.57 1.55 1.20
CA HIS A 63 -1.14 1.46 0.87
C HIS A 63 -0.58 0.05 1.06
N LYS A 64 -0.96 -0.66 2.13
CA LYS A 64 -0.54 -2.06 2.34
C LYS A 64 -0.97 -2.96 1.18
N LYS A 65 -2.19 -2.79 0.67
CA LYS A 65 -2.69 -3.56 -0.48
C LYS A 65 -1.88 -3.28 -1.74
N VAL A 66 -1.58 -2.00 -2.01
CA VAL A 66 -0.77 -1.59 -3.16
C VAL A 66 0.67 -2.14 -3.05
N VAL A 67 1.27 -2.07 -1.86
CA VAL A 67 2.62 -2.63 -1.63
C VAL A 67 2.63 -4.14 -1.85
N ALA A 68 1.65 -4.87 -1.31
CA ALA A 68 1.55 -6.32 -1.50
C ALA A 68 1.38 -6.68 -2.99
N ASP A 69 0.58 -5.92 -3.75
CA ASP A 69 0.44 -6.11 -5.20
C ASP A 69 1.78 -5.91 -5.94
N TYR A 70 2.52 -4.84 -5.60
CA TYR A 70 3.85 -4.61 -6.18
C TYR A 70 4.86 -5.70 -5.80
N GLU A 71 4.87 -6.17 -4.55
CA GLU A 71 5.75 -7.25 -4.11
C GLU A 71 5.46 -8.56 -4.85
N GLN A 72 4.18 -8.89 -5.04
CA GLN A 72 3.76 -10.06 -5.80
C GLN A 72 4.18 -9.94 -7.27
N ARG A 73 3.94 -8.80 -7.91
CA ARG A 73 4.37 -8.54 -9.30
C ARG A 73 5.88 -8.64 -9.44
N LEU A 74 6.65 -8.07 -8.50
CA LEU A 74 8.11 -8.17 -8.49
C LEU A 74 8.58 -9.61 -8.34
N HIS A 75 7.95 -10.39 -7.46
CA HIS A 75 8.27 -11.80 -7.28
C HIS A 75 8.04 -12.58 -8.58
N ASN A 76 6.89 -12.39 -9.23
CA ASN A 76 6.57 -13.04 -10.50
C ASN A 76 7.60 -12.66 -11.59
N THR A 77 7.92 -11.36 -11.74
CA THR A 77 8.94 -10.90 -12.71
C THR A 77 10.30 -11.53 -12.46
N LYS A 78 10.73 -11.65 -11.19
CA LYS A 78 12.00 -12.32 -10.84
C LYS A 78 11.99 -13.79 -11.23
N THR A 79 10.88 -14.48 -10.99
CA THR A 79 10.71 -15.89 -11.36
C THR A 79 10.80 -16.09 -12.88
N GLU A 80 10.14 -15.24 -13.67
CA GLU A 80 10.21 -15.35 -15.13
C GLU A 80 11.58 -14.98 -15.68
N ALA A 81 12.23 -13.95 -15.13
CA ALA A 81 13.61 -13.62 -15.47
C ALA A 81 14.57 -14.79 -15.18
N PHE A 82 14.38 -15.49 -14.05
CA PHE A 82 15.17 -16.67 -13.71
C PHE A 82 14.97 -17.81 -14.74
N LYS A 83 13.73 -18.12 -15.13
CA LYS A 83 13.46 -19.15 -16.16
C LYS A 83 14.11 -18.80 -17.49
N LEU A 84 14.00 -17.54 -17.93
CA LEU A 84 14.63 -17.06 -19.16
C LEU A 84 16.16 -17.18 -19.10
N ALA A 85 16.77 -16.80 -17.98
CA ALA A 85 18.22 -16.90 -17.78
C ALA A 85 18.72 -18.35 -17.87
N ILE A 86 18.04 -19.29 -17.21
CA ILE A 86 18.38 -20.72 -17.28
C ILE A 86 18.28 -21.24 -18.72
N ARG A 87 17.23 -20.88 -19.45
CA ARG A 87 17.06 -21.30 -20.85
C ARG A 87 18.11 -20.71 -21.78
N SER A 88 18.43 -19.43 -21.62
CA SER A 88 19.52 -18.78 -22.36
C SER A 88 20.83 -19.53 -22.16
N ASN A 89 21.14 -19.89 -20.90
CA ASN A 89 22.34 -20.62 -20.54
C ASN A 89 22.36 -22.05 -21.12
N ILE A 90 21.22 -22.77 -21.09
CA ILE A 90 21.11 -24.09 -21.73
C ILE A 90 21.44 -23.98 -23.22
N PHE A 91 20.82 -23.05 -23.94
CA PHE A 91 21.07 -22.89 -25.38
C PHE A 91 22.51 -22.46 -25.68
N GLU A 92 23.05 -21.50 -24.94
CA GLU A 92 24.45 -21.08 -25.09
C GLU A 92 25.41 -22.26 -24.93
N ARG A 93 25.30 -23.00 -23.81
CA ARG A 93 26.17 -24.14 -23.54
C ARG A 93 26.02 -25.25 -24.59
N THR A 94 24.80 -25.51 -25.04
CA THR A 94 24.54 -26.50 -26.10
C THR A 94 25.17 -26.06 -27.41
N LEU A 95 24.94 -24.82 -27.85
CA LEU A 95 25.48 -24.31 -29.12
C LEU A 95 27.01 -24.29 -29.11
N VAL A 96 27.64 -23.82 -28.02
CA VAL A 96 29.10 -23.87 -27.86
C VAL A 96 29.61 -25.29 -28.01
N LYS A 97 29.03 -26.25 -27.27
CA LYS A 97 29.44 -27.65 -27.34
C LYS A 97 29.26 -28.24 -28.74
N LEU A 98 28.15 -27.95 -29.43
CA LEU A 98 27.93 -28.43 -30.80
C LEU A 98 28.94 -27.84 -31.80
N THR A 99 29.37 -26.59 -31.62
CA THR A 99 30.42 -26.00 -32.47
C THR A 99 31.80 -26.59 -32.22
N GLU A 100 32.06 -27.09 -31.00
CA GLU A 100 33.29 -27.81 -30.66
C GLU A 100 33.27 -29.25 -31.19
N GLU A 101 32.14 -29.94 -31.10
CA GLU A 101 31.96 -31.33 -31.57
C GLU A 101 31.94 -31.43 -33.11
N TRP A 102 31.39 -30.42 -33.80
CA TRP A 102 31.28 -30.38 -35.27
C TRP A 102 31.91 -29.11 -35.85
N PRO A 103 33.26 -29.02 -35.88
CA PRO A 103 33.96 -27.83 -36.34
C PRO A 103 33.70 -27.52 -37.83
N ASP A 104 33.38 -28.53 -38.65
CA ASP A 104 32.99 -28.36 -40.06
C ASP A 104 31.61 -27.70 -40.22
N LYS A 105 30.75 -27.75 -39.20
CA LYS A 105 29.43 -27.10 -39.17
C LYS A 105 29.43 -25.78 -38.43
N LYS A 106 30.55 -25.41 -37.81
CA LYS A 106 30.65 -24.22 -36.96
C LYS A 106 30.15 -22.96 -37.66
N ASP A 107 30.65 -22.66 -38.86
CA ASP A 107 30.28 -21.43 -39.58
C ASP A 107 28.79 -21.40 -39.90
N HIS A 108 28.21 -22.53 -40.35
CA HIS A 108 26.77 -22.65 -40.57
C HIS A 108 25.96 -22.40 -39.29
N ILE A 109 26.40 -22.93 -38.15
CA ILE A 109 25.74 -22.70 -36.85
C ILE A 109 25.80 -21.22 -36.47
N LEU A 110 26.96 -20.57 -36.64
CA LEU A 110 27.14 -19.15 -36.33
C LEU A 110 26.32 -18.25 -37.26
N ASP A 111 26.25 -18.56 -38.55
CA ASP A 111 25.44 -17.84 -39.52
C ASP A 111 23.94 -17.94 -39.18
N GLU A 112 23.46 -19.13 -38.80
CA GLU A 112 22.07 -19.31 -38.36
C GLU A 112 21.77 -18.52 -37.08
N ILE A 113 22.68 -18.53 -36.10
CA ILE A 113 22.55 -17.70 -34.88
C ILE A 113 22.45 -16.22 -35.26
N GLN A 114 23.28 -15.75 -36.20
CA GLN A 114 23.26 -14.36 -36.64
C GLN A 114 21.96 -14.04 -37.40
N HIS A 115 21.44 -14.96 -38.21
CA HIS A 115 20.16 -14.82 -38.90
C HIS A 115 19.01 -14.65 -37.89
N GLN A 116 18.93 -15.54 -36.90
CA GLN A 116 17.90 -15.48 -35.86
C GLN A 116 18.04 -14.22 -34.99
N LYS A 117 19.27 -13.82 -34.63
CA LYS A 117 19.52 -12.57 -33.92
C LYS A 117 18.99 -11.35 -34.70
N ASN A 118 19.23 -11.31 -36.01
CA ASN A 118 18.76 -10.24 -36.87
C ASN A 118 17.23 -10.21 -36.92
N HIS A 119 16.60 -11.36 -37.15
CA HIS A 119 15.13 -11.49 -37.14
C HIS A 119 14.52 -11.03 -35.82
N CYS A 120 15.05 -11.52 -34.69
CA CYS A 120 14.56 -11.16 -33.35
C CYS A 120 14.84 -9.70 -32.96
N SER A 121 15.74 -9.02 -33.68
CA SER A 121 16.04 -7.59 -33.48
C SER A 121 15.19 -6.66 -34.35
N THR A 122 14.36 -7.21 -35.26
CA THR A 122 13.44 -6.40 -36.05
C THR A 122 12.43 -5.69 -35.15
N GLN A 123 11.99 -4.51 -35.57
CA GLN A 123 11.09 -3.70 -34.77
C GLN A 123 9.75 -4.41 -34.52
N GLU A 124 9.16 -4.98 -35.58
CA GLU A 124 7.92 -5.75 -35.49
C GLU A 124 8.00 -6.89 -34.48
N TYR A 125 9.08 -7.68 -34.52
CA TYR A 125 9.26 -8.78 -33.58
C TYR A 125 9.39 -8.28 -32.15
N ARG A 126 10.19 -7.23 -31.92
CA ARG A 126 10.33 -6.62 -30.59
C ARG A 126 9.02 -6.04 -30.06
N ASP A 127 8.22 -5.40 -30.91
CA ASP A 127 6.94 -4.82 -30.52
C ASP A 127 5.94 -5.91 -30.14
N ASN A 128 5.90 -7.02 -30.87
CA ASN A 128 5.08 -8.18 -30.52
C ASN A 128 5.47 -8.77 -29.16
N TRP A 129 6.77 -8.96 -28.91
CA TRP A 129 7.26 -9.44 -27.62
C TRP A 129 7.01 -8.45 -26.48
N TRP A 130 7.21 -7.16 -26.73
CA TRP A 130 6.93 -6.11 -25.75
C TRP A 130 5.45 -6.03 -25.41
N GLY A 131 4.58 -6.18 -26.41
CA GLY A 131 3.13 -6.30 -26.22
C GLY A 131 2.75 -7.50 -25.36
N TRP A 132 3.40 -8.64 -25.57
CA TRP A 132 3.19 -9.85 -24.77
C TRP A 132 3.65 -9.69 -23.31
N VAL A 133 4.86 -9.19 -23.05
CA VAL A 133 5.39 -9.00 -21.68
C VAL A 133 4.58 -8.02 -20.84
N ASN A 134 3.91 -7.04 -21.46
CA ASN A 134 3.10 -6.05 -20.76
C ASN A 134 1.64 -6.46 -20.51
N GLN A 135 1.26 -7.71 -20.85
CA GLN A 135 -0.06 -8.21 -20.50
C GLN A 135 -0.22 -8.32 -18.97
N SER A 136 -1.46 -8.26 -18.49
CA SER A 136 -1.76 -8.31 -17.04
C SER A 136 -1.31 -9.60 -16.37
N ASP A 137 -1.23 -10.68 -17.14
CA ASP A 137 -0.68 -11.96 -16.71
C ASP A 137 0.09 -12.63 -17.88
N PRO A 138 1.39 -12.32 -18.04
CA PRO A 138 2.23 -12.95 -19.04
C PRO A 138 2.74 -14.32 -18.58
N SER A 139 2.20 -14.89 -17.50
CA SER A 139 2.53 -16.25 -17.02
C SER A 139 1.33 -17.22 -16.99
N SER A 140 0.08 -16.75 -16.96
CA SER A 140 -1.11 -17.62 -16.80
C SER A 140 -1.34 -18.65 -17.89
N ASP A 141 -0.77 -18.46 -19.08
CA ASP A 141 -1.00 -19.35 -20.24
C ASP A 141 0.28 -19.87 -20.94
N HIS A 142 1.50 -19.57 -20.47
CA HIS A 142 2.63 -19.51 -21.41
C HIS A 142 3.62 -20.69 -21.43
N SER A 143 3.36 -21.58 -22.40
CA SER A 143 4.31 -22.43 -23.13
C SER A 143 5.65 -21.74 -23.48
N TYR A 144 5.65 -20.41 -23.62
CA TYR A 144 6.83 -19.63 -24.01
C TYR A 144 7.91 -19.52 -22.94
N LEU A 145 7.61 -19.76 -21.65
CA LEU A 145 8.59 -19.71 -20.56
C LEU A 145 9.08 -21.12 -20.19
N GLU A 146 8.27 -22.13 -20.47
CA GLU A 146 8.66 -23.53 -20.38
C GLU A 146 9.77 -23.88 -21.37
N PHE A 147 10.56 -24.90 -21.02
CA PHE A 147 11.55 -25.40 -21.97
C PHE A 147 10.81 -26.02 -23.17
N PRO A 148 11.07 -25.58 -24.41
CA PRO A 148 10.20 -25.88 -25.56
C PRO A 148 10.37 -27.30 -26.11
N PHE A 149 11.23 -28.11 -25.49
CA PHE A 149 11.50 -29.48 -25.90
C PHE A 149 11.07 -30.46 -24.80
N PRO A 150 10.54 -31.64 -25.18
CA PRO A 150 10.19 -32.65 -24.20
C PRO A 150 11.43 -33.13 -23.45
N TYR A 151 11.21 -33.62 -22.23
CA TYR A 151 12.26 -34.26 -21.45
C TYR A 151 12.88 -35.42 -22.24
N ARG A 152 14.21 -35.54 -22.18
CA ARG A 152 14.97 -36.64 -22.79
C ARG A 152 15.89 -37.24 -21.74
N GLU A 153 15.83 -38.56 -21.61
CA GLU A 153 16.85 -39.31 -20.88
C GLU A 153 18.13 -39.37 -21.73
N LEU A 154 19.25 -39.01 -21.11
CA LEU A 154 20.56 -39.10 -21.76
C LEU A 154 20.95 -40.57 -21.87
N ARG A 155 21.29 -41.01 -23.07
CA ARG A 155 21.95 -42.30 -23.27
C ARG A 155 23.34 -42.19 -22.66
N LYS A 156 23.63 -43.05 -21.69
CA LYS A 156 24.94 -43.18 -21.08
C LYS A 156 25.95 -43.74 -22.07
#